data_AF-A0A532TQE7-F1
#
_entry.id   AF-A0A532TQE7-F1
#
_cell.length_a   1.000
_cell.length_b   1.000
_cell.length_c   1.000
_cell.angle_alpha   90.00
_cell.angle_beta   90.00
_cell.angle_gamma   90.00
#
_symmetry.space_group_name_H-M   'P 1'
#
loop_
_entity.id
_entity.type
_entity.pdbx_description
1 polymer ?
#
loop_
_entity_poly.entity_id
_entity_poly.type
_entity_poly.pdbx_seq_one_letter_code
_entity_poly.pdbx_strand_id
1 'polypeptide(L)'
;MEPDCWHSVVKITQVPDMSGKDDSEVSWLCDPLSARENEGNVVYCTKFTLDKEYFSWKFYLKEETRKQAIESGFCFLDYLQELYPGLDGKVKVKPIYLEQISNDSKFTELVLPEPPYRKRIDLIKKIVNLFCNVEEYKVKIYIFWQRSDDIVSEISDTELEKRHKILEDYYKVKIFINTVPNSPRAEKKEDLRAKFDGHLRSLSSGILNENNESAKIKEQPLLSLENILNFLIFYKNTHKRDTGRYFRNIIDEIEEDKLPGFVNAESIDFTIPQDFLLPQSKKIQSENVGFSSSFKNGLYLGNWIRDGVIKKKPMYLKFDDLLHHVFISGLTGAGKSSFFYHIKKELAAKAPHVGILIINLKKKGEKKYYQADINLEYKDLEVPYSFYDGKGDISDTIETFVPLLIASLGLAPFVEHAFINSTKAYYDEHKALPTELKDLFPPLLLWFKNKVK
;
A
#
# COMPACT_ATOMS: atom_id res chain seq x y z
N MET A 1 -14.08 26.27 24.18
CA MET A 1 -12.93 25.71 24.90
C MET A 1 -11.82 25.54 23.89
N GLU A 2 -10.68 26.19 24.10
CA GLU A 2 -9.51 25.99 23.24
C GLU A 2 -8.81 24.68 23.62
N PRO A 3 -8.23 23.96 22.65
CA PRO A 3 -7.51 22.72 22.94
C PRO A 3 -6.14 23.02 23.55
N ASP A 4 -5.73 22.18 24.51
CA ASP A 4 -4.41 22.27 25.14
C ASP A 4 -3.28 21.98 24.16
N CYS A 5 -3.51 21.06 23.22
CA CYS A 5 -2.62 20.81 22.09
C CYS A 5 -3.36 20.12 20.94
N TRP A 6 -2.67 19.95 19.83
CA TRP A 6 -3.14 19.26 18.63
C TRP A 6 -2.27 18.04 18.35
N HIS A 7 -2.92 16.89 18.17
CA HIS A 7 -2.25 15.68 17.72
C HIS A 7 -2.41 15.49 16.23
N SER A 8 -1.29 15.35 15.53
CA SER A 8 -1.28 14.69 14.24
C SER A 8 -1.28 13.18 14.43
N VAL A 9 -2.17 12.48 13.75
CA VAL A 9 -2.29 11.03 13.79
C VAL A 9 -2.07 10.47 12.39
N VAL A 10 -0.89 9.91 12.14
CA VAL A 10 -0.57 9.23 10.88
C VAL A 10 -0.94 7.76 11.04
N LYS A 11 -2.08 7.37 10.46
CA LYS A 11 -2.53 5.97 10.46
C LYS A 11 -1.99 5.27 9.24
N ILE A 12 -1.16 4.26 9.47
CA ILE A 12 -0.71 3.36 8.41
C ILE A 12 -1.76 2.27 8.19
N THR A 13 -2.00 1.92 6.93
CA THR A 13 -3.02 0.93 6.53
C THR A 13 -2.46 -0.36 5.96
N GLN A 14 -1.14 -0.44 5.78
CA GLN A 14 -0.45 -1.55 5.14
C GLN A 14 0.84 -1.89 5.88
N VAL A 15 1.31 -3.12 5.78
CA VAL A 15 2.69 -3.48 6.18
C VAL A 15 3.63 -3.18 5.02
N PRO A 16 4.77 -2.50 5.24
CA PRO A 16 5.78 -2.31 4.21
C PRO A 16 6.26 -3.65 3.63
N ASP A 17 6.31 -3.75 2.30
CA ASP A 17 7.01 -4.83 1.60
C ASP A 17 8.52 -4.65 1.76
N MET A 18 9.10 -5.50 2.62
CA MET A 18 10.53 -5.54 2.88
C MET A 18 11.25 -6.62 2.03
N SER A 19 10.59 -7.20 1.03
CA SER A 19 11.22 -8.22 0.18
C SER A 19 12.46 -7.67 -0.54
N GLY A 20 13.61 -8.27 -0.27
CA GLY A 20 14.89 -7.90 -0.87
C GLY A 20 15.61 -6.70 -0.24
N LYS A 21 15.16 -6.20 0.92
CA LYS A 21 15.96 -5.32 1.79
C LYS A 21 16.46 -6.12 3.00
N ASP A 22 17.65 -5.81 3.50
CA ASP A 22 18.07 -6.35 4.79
C ASP A 22 17.26 -5.65 5.89
N ASP A 23 16.82 -6.39 6.91
CA ASP A 23 15.99 -5.86 8.00
C ASP A 23 16.72 -4.73 8.75
N SER A 24 18.04 -4.66 8.64
CA SER A 24 18.92 -3.64 9.24
C SER A 24 18.93 -2.30 8.47
N GLU A 25 18.53 -2.27 7.20
CA GLU A 25 18.73 -1.13 6.30
C GLU A 25 17.67 -0.03 6.42
N VAL A 26 16.50 -0.29 7.04
CA VAL A 26 15.40 0.68 7.09
C VAL A 26 14.64 0.64 8.41
N SER A 27 14.62 1.76 9.13
CA SER A 27 13.87 1.92 10.37
C SER A 27 13.00 3.19 10.34
N TRP A 28 11.79 3.11 10.90
CA TRP A 28 10.97 4.30 11.15
C TRP A 28 11.39 5.07 12.40
N LEU A 29 12.39 4.58 13.14
CA LEU A 29 13.05 5.35 14.20
C LEU A 29 13.90 6.45 13.55
N CYS A 30 13.29 7.61 13.38
CA CYS A 30 13.84 8.72 12.60
C CYS A 30 13.46 10.06 13.24
N ASP A 31 14.09 11.13 12.77
CA ASP A 31 13.79 12.52 13.16
C ASP A 31 13.64 13.45 11.92
N PRO A 32 12.58 13.25 11.11
CA PRO A 32 12.39 14.00 9.87
C PRO A 32 12.01 15.47 10.09
N LEU A 33 11.67 15.87 11.32
CA LEU A 33 11.32 17.24 11.68
C LEU A 33 12.50 18.04 12.28
N SER A 34 13.68 17.43 12.41
CA SER A 34 14.89 18.03 12.98
C SER A 34 15.38 19.31 12.31
N ALA A 35 15.02 19.56 11.04
CA ALA A 35 15.43 20.75 10.30
C ALA A 35 14.71 22.05 10.72
N ARG A 36 13.76 21.97 11.66
CA ARG A 36 13.06 23.15 12.18
C ARG A 36 14.00 23.96 13.09
N GLU A 37 14.19 25.23 12.75
CA GLU A 37 14.94 26.18 13.58
C GLU A 37 14.34 26.22 14.99
N ASN A 38 15.16 25.87 16.02
CA ASN A 38 14.83 25.74 17.45
C ASN A 38 14.20 24.42 17.95
N GLU A 39 14.07 23.37 17.13
CA GLU A 39 13.34 22.15 17.51
C GLU A 39 14.15 20.84 17.30
N GLY A 40 15.42 20.78 17.69
CA GLY A 40 16.23 19.54 17.68
C GLY A 40 15.75 18.42 18.63
N ASN A 41 14.52 18.54 19.15
CA ASN A 41 14.01 17.86 20.34
C ASN A 41 12.54 17.42 20.18
N VAL A 42 12.18 16.97 18.97
CA VAL A 42 10.83 16.47 18.71
C VAL A 42 10.67 15.09 19.33
N VAL A 43 9.63 14.93 20.15
CA VAL A 43 9.22 13.64 20.70
C VAL A 43 8.18 13.04 19.78
N TYR A 44 8.42 11.80 19.38
CA TYR A 44 7.53 11.03 18.52
C TYR A 44 6.89 9.90 19.31
N CYS A 45 5.70 9.46 18.91
CA CYS A 45 5.03 8.33 19.53
C CYS A 45 4.42 7.40 18.50
N THR A 46 4.69 6.10 18.65
CA THR A 46 4.03 5.04 17.90
C THR A 46 3.12 4.30 18.84
N LYS A 47 1.85 4.18 18.45
CA LYS A 47 0.89 3.34 19.16
C LYS A 47 0.54 2.11 18.33
N PHE A 48 0.84 0.96 18.90
CA PHE A 48 0.23 -0.30 18.50
C PHE A 48 -1.01 -0.55 19.33
N THR A 49 -2.08 -0.98 18.70
CA THR A 49 -3.27 -1.50 19.38
C THR A 49 -3.50 -2.89 18.86
N LEU A 50 -3.40 -3.89 19.74
CA LEU A 50 -3.61 -5.30 19.45
C LEU A 50 -4.88 -5.76 20.16
N ASP A 51 -5.68 -6.51 19.43
CA ASP A 51 -6.97 -7.06 19.82
C ASP A 51 -7.19 -8.32 18.97
N LYS A 52 -8.08 -9.22 19.39
CA LYS A 52 -8.30 -10.53 18.75
C LYS A 52 -8.52 -10.43 17.23
N GLU A 53 -9.21 -9.38 16.80
CA GLU A 53 -9.60 -9.19 15.39
C GLU A 53 -9.00 -7.91 14.78
N TYR A 54 -8.25 -7.14 15.57
CA TYR A 54 -7.87 -5.79 15.18
C TYR A 54 -6.46 -5.43 15.60
N PHE A 55 -5.66 -5.08 14.60
CA PHE A 55 -4.43 -4.36 14.79
C PHE A 55 -4.53 -2.93 14.25
N SER A 56 -3.94 -1.97 14.95
CA SER A 56 -3.64 -0.68 14.36
C SER A 56 -2.27 -0.17 14.72
N TRP A 57 -1.59 0.34 13.69
CA TRP A 57 -0.36 1.10 13.78
C TRP A 57 -0.64 2.57 13.48
N LYS A 58 -0.35 3.42 14.45
CA LYS A 58 -0.56 4.87 14.34
C LYS A 58 0.62 5.61 14.94
N PHE A 59 1.12 6.58 14.21
CA PHE A 59 2.07 7.55 14.72
C PHE A 59 1.33 8.78 15.23
N TYR A 60 1.85 9.37 16.29
CA TYR A 60 1.35 10.59 16.91
C TYR A 60 2.47 11.60 17.00
N LEU A 61 2.14 12.84 16.64
CA LEU A 61 2.98 14.02 16.76
C LEU A 61 2.16 15.07 17.53
N LYS A 62 2.77 15.72 18.51
CA LYS A 62 2.14 16.78 19.29
C LYS A 62 2.59 18.13 18.77
N GLU A 63 1.62 19.02 18.58
CA GLU A 63 1.84 20.39 18.10
C GLU A 63 0.96 21.37 18.87
N GLU A 64 1.39 22.64 18.94
CA GLU A 64 0.63 23.69 19.63
C GLU A 64 -0.58 24.15 18.80
N THR A 65 -0.44 24.16 17.47
CA THR A 65 -1.50 24.61 16.57
C THR A 65 -1.99 23.51 15.64
N ARG A 66 -3.25 23.62 15.21
CA ARG A 66 -3.84 22.73 14.20
C ARG A 66 -3.05 22.73 12.89
N LYS A 67 -2.54 23.91 12.48
CA LYS A 67 -1.79 24.06 11.22
C LYS A 67 -0.49 23.25 11.28
N GLN A 68 0.30 23.43 12.34
CA GLN A 68 1.52 22.65 12.57
C GLN A 68 1.21 21.15 12.60
N ALA A 69 0.15 20.72 13.31
CA ALA A 69 -0.24 19.30 13.33
C ALA A 69 -0.52 18.73 11.93
N ILE A 70 -1.12 19.51 11.03
CA ILE A 70 -1.31 19.09 9.63
C ILE A 70 0.04 18.95 8.93
N GLU A 71 0.88 19.97 9.02
CA GLU A 71 2.19 20.02 8.36
C GLU A 71 3.11 18.89 8.83
N SER A 72 3.26 18.69 10.14
CA SER A 72 4.06 17.60 10.73
C SER A 72 3.55 16.23 10.32
N GLY A 73 2.22 16.06 10.28
CA GLY A 73 1.61 14.79 9.87
C GLY A 73 1.88 14.41 8.44
N PHE A 74 1.76 15.36 7.52
CA PHE A 74 2.07 15.11 6.10
C PHE A 74 3.57 14.96 5.87
N CYS A 75 4.39 15.79 6.50
CA CYS A 75 5.85 15.65 6.43
C CYS A 75 6.31 14.26 6.90
N PHE A 76 5.81 13.79 8.05
CA PHE A 76 6.15 12.46 8.56
C PHE A 76 5.62 11.34 7.65
N LEU A 77 4.41 11.46 7.11
CA LEU A 77 3.88 10.47 6.18
C LEU A 77 4.70 10.41 4.89
N ASP A 78 5.02 11.55 4.29
CA ASP A 78 5.81 11.63 3.06
C ASP A 78 7.19 11.00 3.27
N TYR A 79 7.84 11.29 4.40
CA TYR A 79 9.10 10.64 4.79
C TYR A 79 8.98 9.11 4.89
N LEU A 80 7.91 8.60 5.53
CA LEU A 80 7.67 7.15 5.56
C LEU A 80 7.45 6.55 4.17
N GLN A 81 6.80 7.27 3.25
CA GLN A 81 6.61 6.83 1.86
C GLN A 81 7.92 6.79 1.08
N GLU A 82 8.86 7.67 1.39
CA GLU A 82 10.22 7.65 0.82
C GLU A 82 11.02 6.44 1.33
N LEU A 83 10.94 6.14 2.63
CA LEU A 83 11.62 4.98 3.23
C LEU A 83 11.03 3.64 2.75
N TYR A 84 9.71 3.57 2.65
CA TYR A 84 8.96 2.35 2.38
C TYR A 84 8.12 2.47 1.10
N PRO A 85 8.67 2.07 -0.06
CA PRO A 85 7.93 2.06 -1.32
C PRO A 85 6.62 1.27 -1.21
N GLY A 86 5.54 1.85 -1.76
CA GLY A 86 4.19 1.31 -1.76
C GLY A 86 3.41 1.55 -0.48
N LEU A 87 4.05 2.05 0.59
CA LEU A 87 3.37 2.36 1.85
C LEU A 87 2.39 3.51 1.65
N ASP A 88 1.14 3.33 2.07
CA ASP A 88 0.16 4.42 2.12
C ASP A 88 -0.43 4.59 3.52
N GLY A 89 -0.93 5.81 3.79
CA GLY A 89 -1.40 6.20 5.11
C GLY A 89 -2.40 7.35 5.06
N LYS A 90 -3.02 7.61 6.21
CA LYS A 90 -3.98 8.72 6.38
C LYS A 90 -3.57 9.58 7.56
N VAL A 91 -3.39 10.87 7.30
CA VAL A 91 -3.20 11.89 8.35
C VAL A 91 -4.55 12.34 8.86
N LYS A 92 -4.74 12.33 10.19
CA LYS A 92 -5.89 12.94 10.88
C LYS A 92 -5.38 13.84 11.99
N VAL A 93 -5.95 15.04 12.11
CA VAL A 93 -5.60 15.96 13.19
C VAL A 93 -6.71 15.98 14.23
N LYS A 94 -6.33 15.91 15.51
CA LYS A 94 -7.26 15.85 16.64
C LYS A 94 -6.88 16.90 17.69
N PRO A 95 -7.84 17.72 18.16
CA PRO A 95 -7.64 18.53 19.35
C PRO A 95 -7.59 17.62 20.59
N ILE A 96 -6.72 17.96 21.54
CA ILE A 96 -6.63 17.33 22.86
C ILE A 96 -7.10 18.33 23.90
N TYR A 97 -8.00 17.86 24.77
CA TYR A 97 -8.55 18.61 25.90
C TYR A 97 -8.26 17.81 27.17
N LEU A 98 -7.24 18.22 27.92
CA LEU A 98 -6.68 17.43 29.01
C LEU A 98 -7.65 17.27 30.17
N GLU A 99 -8.43 18.31 30.45
CA GLU A 99 -9.48 18.32 31.48
C GLU A 99 -10.57 17.25 31.25
N GLN A 100 -10.69 16.72 30.02
CA GLN A 100 -11.68 15.71 29.65
C GLN A 100 -11.13 14.28 29.70
N ILE A 101 -9.86 14.09 30.06
CA ILE A 101 -9.19 12.79 30.07
C ILE A 101 -9.39 12.12 31.43
N SER A 102 -9.93 10.90 31.41
CA SER A 102 -9.99 10.03 32.59
C SER A 102 -8.61 9.46 32.91
N ASN A 103 -8.15 9.63 34.16
CA ASN A 103 -6.81 9.21 34.61
C ASN A 103 -6.71 7.77 35.16
N ASP A 104 -7.76 6.96 35.07
CA ASP A 104 -7.78 5.58 35.60
C ASP A 104 -6.96 4.53 34.80
N SER A 105 -6.07 4.97 33.90
CA SER A 105 -5.28 4.06 33.07
C SER A 105 -4.02 3.60 33.81
N LYS A 106 -3.88 2.29 34.01
CA LYS A 106 -2.64 1.70 34.53
C LYS A 106 -1.65 1.41 33.41
N PHE A 107 -0.40 1.80 33.59
CA PHE A 107 0.68 1.56 32.64
C PHE A 107 1.78 0.70 33.25
N THR A 108 2.41 -0.08 32.40
CA THR A 108 3.61 -0.84 32.71
C THR A 108 4.68 -0.49 31.68
N GLU A 109 5.91 -0.29 32.12
CA GLU A 109 7.03 0.04 31.27
C GLU A 109 7.92 -1.18 31.03
N LEU A 110 8.34 -1.36 29.77
CA LEU A 110 9.49 -2.19 29.43
C LEU A 110 10.75 -1.32 29.48
N VAL A 111 11.52 -1.47 30.55
CA VAL A 111 12.80 -0.77 30.75
C VAL A 111 13.90 -1.57 30.08
N LEU A 112 14.54 -0.99 29.07
CA LEU A 112 15.66 -1.61 28.36
C LEU A 112 16.97 -1.42 29.15
N PRO A 113 17.87 -2.41 29.16
CA PRO A 113 19.20 -2.25 29.76
C PRO A 113 20.05 -1.28 28.93
N GLU A 114 21.12 -0.75 29.50
CA GLU A 114 21.98 0.18 28.77
C GLU A 114 22.70 -0.53 27.61
N PRO A 115 22.68 0.00 26.38
CA PRO A 115 23.42 -0.54 25.25
C PRO A 115 24.94 -0.47 25.47
N PRO A 116 25.74 -1.31 24.79
CA PRO A 116 25.40 -2.14 23.63
C PRO A 116 24.68 -3.46 23.96
N TYR A 117 23.83 -3.90 23.04
CA TYR A 117 23.08 -5.16 23.16
C TYR A 117 23.85 -6.33 22.55
N ARG A 118 23.75 -7.53 23.15
CA ARG A 118 24.48 -8.72 22.65
C ARG A 118 24.03 -9.20 21.28
N LYS A 119 22.75 -8.99 21.00
CA LYS A 119 22.06 -9.42 19.79
C LYS A 119 21.00 -8.38 19.47
N ARG A 120 20.66 -8.27 18.19
CA ARG A 120 19.49 -7.52 17.75
C ARG A 120 18.24 -8.03 18.46
N ILE A 121 17.40 -7.10 18.91
CA ILE A 121 16.18 -7.38 19.66
C ILE A 121 15.00 -7.33 18.69
N ASP A 122 14.37 -8.47 18.42
CA ASP A 122 13.18 -8.58 17.56
C ASP A 122 11.90 -8.11 18.27
N LEU A 123 11.88 -6.85 18.75
CA LEU A 123 10.90 -6.38 19.72
C LEU A 123 9.48 -6.39 19.18
N ILE A 124 9.27 -5.87 17.96
CA ILE A 124 7.92 -5.80 17.36
C ILE A 124 7.38 -7.21 17.11
N LYS A 125 8.18 -8.09 16.52
CA LYS A 125 7.83 -9.51 16.32
C LYS A 125 7.46 -10.20 17.64
N LYS A 126 8.25 -9.97 18.69
CA LYS A 126 8.00 -10.52 20.02
C LYS A 126 6.70 -10.00 20.64
N ILE A 127 6.47 -8.69 20.57
CA ILE A 127 5.22 -8.05 20.99
C ILE A 127 4.02 -8.69 20.30
N VAL A 128 4.10 -8.85 18.98
CA VAL A 128 3.04 -9.43 18.17
C VAL A 128 2.76 -10.87 18.60
N ASN A 129 3.79 -11.70 18.70
CA ASN A 129 3.64 -13.11 19.08
C ASN A 129 3.03 -13.28 20.47
N LEU A 130 3.33 -12.37 21.40
CA LEU A 130 2.82 -12.44 22.77
C LEU A 130 1.38 -11.94 22.91
N PHE A 131 0.97 -10.94 22.12
CA PHE A 131 -0.28 -10.21 22.39
C PHE A 131 -1.32 -10.25 21.26
N CYS A 132 -0.98 -10.67 20.04
CA CYS A 132 -1.92 -10.64 18.90
C CYS A 132 -3.07 -11.66 19.05
N ASN A 133 -2.81 -12.79 19.72
CA ASN A 133 -3.78 -13.89 19.88
C ASN A 133 -4.42 -13.96 21.27
N VAL A 134 -4.23 -12.93 22.10
CA VAL A 134 -4.79 -12.91 23.46
C VAL A 134 -6.23 -12.39 23.39
N GLU A 135 -7.20 -13.24 23.72
CA GLU A 135 -8.63 -12.89 23.61
C GLU A 135 -9.11 -12.06 24.80
N GLU A 136 -8.42 -12.18 25.94
CA GLU A 136 -8.87 -11.63 27.21
C GLU A 136 -8.69 -10.11 27.34
N TYR A 137 -7.76 -9.50 26.57
CA TYR A 137 -7.48 -8.06 26.63
C TYR A 137 -7.26 -7.44 25.27
N LYS A 138 -7.62 -6.17 25.21
CA LYS A 138 -7.05 -5.22 24.27
C LYS A 138 -5.74 -4.66 24.82
N VAL A 139 -4.66 -4.82 24.06
CA VAL A 139 -3.33 -4.32 24.42
C VAL A 139 -3.01 -3.06 23.63
N LYS A 140 -2.57 -2.01 24.31
CA LYS A 140 -2.08 -0.77 23.71
C LYS A 140 -0.63 -0.59 24.10
N ILE A 141 0.24 -0.46 23.12
CA ILE A 141 1.68 -0.26 23.32
C ILE A 141 2.04 1.09 22.75
N TYR A 142 2.70 1.91 23.54
CA TYR A 142 3.18 3.23 23.20
C TYR A 142 4.70 3.20 23.22
N ILE A 143 5.33 3.44 22.07
CA ILE A 143 6.77 3.60 21.95
C ILE A 143 7.03 5.07 21.68
N PHE A 144 7.60 5.74 22.68
CA PHE A 144 8.08 7.11 22.54
C PHE A 144 9.54 7.09 22.17
N TRP A 145 9.94 7.95 21.23
CA TRP A 145 11.34 8.17 20.93
C TRP A 145 11.65 9.63 20.66
N GLN A 146 12.91 9.96 20.86
CA GLN A 146 13.50 11.27 20.60
C GLN A 146 14.97 11.05 20.22
N ARG A 147 15.48 11.83 19.26
CA ARG A 147 16.91 11.79 18.91
C ARG A 147 17.76 12.10 20.14
N SER A 148 18.88 11.39 20.32
CA SER A 148 19.80 11.74 21.40
C SER A 148 20.42 13.11 21.12
N ASP A 149 20.40 13.96 22.14
CA ASP A 149 20.89 15.33 22.16
C ASP A 149 22.22 15.42 22.92
N ASP A 150 23.03 14.35 22.85
CA ASP A 150 24.35 14.31 23.48
C ASP A 150 25.26 15.42 22.93
N ILE A 151 25.67 16.33 23.80
CA ILE A 151 26.61 17.41 23.45
C ILE A 151 28.02 16.81 23.38
N VAL A 152 28.45 16.41 22.18
CA VAL A 152 29.78 15.82 21.92
C VAL A 152 30.90 16.87 22.01
N SER A 153 30.59 18.16 21.89
CA SER A 153 31.59 19.23 21.78
C SER A 153 32.43 19.50 23.04
N GLU A 154 32.16 18.83 24.18
CA GLU A 154 32.91 18.99 25.43
C GLU A 154 33.83 17.80 25.78
N ILE A 155 33.88 16.75 24.96
CA ILE A 155 34.68 15.55 25.22
C ILE A 155 35.83 15.47 24.21
N SER A 156 36.88 16.26 24.42
CA SER A 156 38.10 16.20 23.61
C SER A 156 39.01 15.04 24.04
N ASP A 157 39.40 14.18 23.09
CA ASP A 157 40.53 13.24 23.10
C ASP A 157 40.52 12.16 24.21
N THR A 158 39.46 11.36 24.29
CA THR A 158 39.44 10.16 25.17
C THR A 158 38.95 8.90 24.43
N GLU A 159 39.28 7.71 24.94
CA GLU A 159 38.68 6.42 24.50
C GLU A 159 37.13 6.43 24.52
N LEU A 160 36.55 7.28 25.36
CA LEU A 160 35.13 7.63 25.35
C LEU A 160 34.71 8.22 24.01
N GLU A 161 35.45 9.16 23.42
CA GLU A 161 35.13 9.81 22.14
C GLU A 161 35.07 8.80 20.97
N LYS A 162 35.94 7.77 20.98
CA LYS A 162 35.87 6.66 20.03
C LYS A 162 34.66 5.76 20.23
N ARG A 163 34.23 5.54 21.48
CA ARG A 163 32.93 4.90 21.77
C ARG A 163 31.77 5.81 21.36
N HIS A 164 31.89 7.15 21.46
CA HIS A 164 30.85 8.13 21.14
C HIS A 164 30.64 8.37 19.63
N LYS A 165 31.68 8.34 18.80
CA LYS A 165 31.55 8.41 17.32
C LYS A 165 30.76 7.23 16.72
N ILE A 166 30.65 6.12 17.45
CA ILE A 166 29.83 4.96 17.09
C ILE A 166 28.35 5.15 17.52
N LEU A 167 28.03 6.23 18.26
CA LEU A 167 26.76 6.42 18.97
C LEU A 167 25.93 7.64 18.51
N GLU A 168 26.32 8.36 17.45
CA GLU A 168 25.58 9.53 16.93
C GLU A 168 24.14 9.19 16.44
N ASP A 169 23.84 7.91 16.24
CA ASP A 169 22.56 7.40 15.72
C ASP A 169 21.62 6.82 16.81
N TYR A 170 21.88 7.10 18.09
CA TYR A 170 21.04 6.62 19.17
C TYR A 170 19.83 7.53 19.43
N TYR A 171 18.74 6.90 19.84
CA TYR A 171 17.51 7.53 20.27
C TYR A 171 17.20 7.16 21.71
N LYS A 172 16.70 8.14 22.46
CA LYS A 172 16.01 7.93 23.73
C LYS A 172 14.72 7.21 23.45
N VAL A 173 14.40 6.17 24.22
CA VAL A 173 13.17 5.38 24.06
C VAL A 173 12.51 5.08 25.40
N LYS A 174 11.18 5.18 25.42
CA LYS A 174 10.30 4.76 26.51
C LYS A 174 9.16 3.91 25.95
N ILE A 175 8.93 2.74 26.53
CA ILE A 175 7.96 1.76 26.01
C ILE A 175 6.93 1.45 27.08
N PHE A 176 5.71 1.95 26.89
CA PHE A 176 4.60 1.75 27.81
C PHE A 176 3.56 0.81 27.26
N ILE A 177 3.03 -0.04 28.12
CA ILE A 177 2.04 -1.06 27.81
C ILE A 177 0.84 -0.80 28.72
N ASN A 178 -0.33 -0.69 28.11
CA ASN A 178 -1.61 -0.54 28.77
C ASN A 178 -2.55 -1.63 28.29
N THR A 179 -3.26 -2.27 29.21
CA THR A 179 -4.26 -3.29 28.88
C THR A 179 -5.63 -2.89 29.35
N VAL A 180 -6.62 -3.23 28.52
CA VAL A 180 -8.03 -3.07 28.82
C VAL A 180 -8.70 -4.44 28.68
N PRO A 181 -9.28 -5.01 29.74
CA PRO A 181 -9.99 -6.28 29.65
C PRO A 181 -11.16 -6.20 28.67
N ASN A 182 -11.33 -7.23 27.85
CA ASN A 182 -12.43 -7.30 26.88
C ASN A 182 -13.78 -7.64 27.54
N SER A 183 -13.76 -8.23 28.75
CA SER A 183 -14.96 -8.54 29.53
C SER A 183 -14.83 -8.06 30.98
N PRO A 184 -15.84 -7.37 31.54
CA PRO A 184 -15.82 -6.88 32.92
C PRO A 184 -16.15 -7.94 33.98
N ARG A 185 -16.34 -9.22 33.62
CA ARG A 185 -16.71 -10.27 34.58
C ARG A 185 -15.64 -10.42 35.67
N ALA A 186 -16.03 -10.11 36.90
CA ALA A 186 -15.15 -9.93 38.06
C ALA A 186 -14.48 -11.23 38.55
N GLU A 187 -15.07 -12.39 38.27
CA GLU A 187 -14.70 -13.67 38.90
C GLU A 187 -13.32 -14.24 38.52
N LYS A 188 -12.56 -13.58 37.64
CA LYS A 188 -11.19 -14.02 37.28
C LYS A 188 -10.17 -12.88 37.13
N LYS A 189 -10.41 -11.69 37.70
CA LYS A 189 -9.51 -10.53 37.50
C LYS A 189 -8.04 -10.79 37.90
N GLU A 190 -7.82 -11.57 38.95
CA GLU A 190 -6.47 -11.92 39.42
C GLU A 190 -5.77 -12.92 38.49
N ASP A 191 -6.43 -14.02 38.11
CA ASP A 191 -5.91 -14.99 37.12
C ASP A 191 -5.58 -14.32 35.79
N LEU A 192 -6.47 -13.41 35.39
CA LEU A 192 -6.31 -12.56 34.24
C LEU A 192 -5.03 -11.72 34.37
N ARG A 193 -4.89 -10.95 35.44
CA ARG A 193 -3.68 -10.15 35.69
C ARG A 193 -2.41 -11.01 35.71
N ALA A 194 -2.44 -12.18 36.34
CA ALA A 194 -1.31 -13.10 36.41
C ALA A 194 -0.87 -13.62 35.02
N LYS A 195 -1.82 -13.98 34.15
CA LYS A 195 -1.53 -14.34 32.75
C LYS A 195 -0.85 -13.20 32.01
N PHE A 196 -1.39 -11.99 32.15
CA PHE A 196 -0.82 -10.80 31.52
C PHE A 196 0.60 -10.51 32.02
N ASP A 197 0.83 -10.59 33.33
CA ASP A 197 2.15 -10.42 33.94
C ASP A 197 3.14 -11.50 33.46
N GLY A 198 2.66 -12.72 33.19
CA GLY A 198 3.43 -13.78 32.53
C GLY A 198 3.89 -13.38 31.13
N HIS A 199 3.01 -12.82 30.31
CA HIS A 199 3.36 -12.30 28.98
C HIS A 199 4.35 -11.12 29.07
N LEU A 200 4.17 -10.21 30.03
CA LEU A 200 5.11 -9.10 30.27
C LEU A 200 6.51 -9.60 30.65
N ARG A 201 6.61 -10.58 31.55
CA ARG A 201 7.91 -11.20 31.89
C ARG A 201 8.55 -11.88 30.69
N SER A 202 7.75 -12.54 29.85
CA SER A 202 8.23 -13.12 28.59
C SER A 202 8.75 -12.03 27.64
N LEU A 203 8.09 -10.87 27.57
CA LEU A 203 8.51 -9.73 26.75
C LEU A 203 9.90 -9.23 27.12
N SER A 204 10.26 -9.14 28.40
CA SER A 204 11.59 -8.68 28.82
C SER A 204 12.68 -9.78 28.74
N SER A 205 12.29 -11.06 28.77
CA SER A 205 13.22 -12.19 28.73
C SER A 205 14.13 -12.20 27.49
N GLY A 206 15.42 -12.47 27.67
CA GLY A 206 16.39 -12.60 26.57
C GLY A 206 16.83 -11.28 25.93
N ILE A 207 16.30 -10.14 26.40
CA ILE A 207 16.82 -8.81 26.07
C ILE A 207 17.98 -8.53 27.04
N LEU A 208 19.21 -8.64 26.55
CA LEU A 208 20.43 -8.53 27.36
C LEU A 208 21.41 -7.55 26.73
N ASN A 209 22.04 -6.72 27.55
CA ASN A 209 23.24 -5.99 27.15
C ASN A 209 24.51 -6.86 27.25
N GLU A 210 25.63 -6.34 26.76
CA GLU A 210 26.92 -7.05 26.80
C GLU A 210 27.32 -7.48 28.21
N ASN A 211 26.92 -6.70 29.23
CA ASN A 211 27.19 -6.94 30.64
C ASN A 211 26.28 -7.98 31.32
N ASN A 212 25.38 -8.65 30.58
CA ASN A 212 24.33 -9.56 31.10
C ASN A 212 23.20 -8.87 31.89
N GLU A 213 23.07 -7.55 31.84
CA GLU A 213 21.92 -6.88 32.43
C GLU A 213 20.70 -7.11 31.55
N SER A 214 19.58 -7.45 32.18
CA SER A 214 18.33 -7.78 31.49
C SER A 214 17.34 -6.63 31.48
N ALA A 215 16.52 -6.58 30.43
CA ALA A 215 15.35 -5.72 30.43
C ALA A 215 14.40 -6.09 31.59
N LYS A 216 13.74 -5.08 32.13
CA LYS A 216 12.86 -5.20 33.29
C LYS A 216 11.47 -4.69 32.98
N ILE A 217 10.50 -5.24 33.68
CA ILE A 217 9.12 -4.76 33.66
C ILE A 217 8.91 -3.95 34.94
N LYS A 218 8.53 -2.68 34.79
CA LYS A 218 8.31 -1.74 35.91
C LYS A 218 6.87 -1.22 35.85
N GLU A 219 6.15 -1.30 36.96
CA GLU A 219 4.84 -0.63 37.04
C GLU A 219 5.03 0.88 37.11
N GLN A 220 4.17 1.62 36.39
CA GLN A 220 4.22 3.08 36.34
C GLN A 220 2.90 3.65 36.90
N PRO A 221 2.71 3.64 38.23
CA PRO A 221 1.46 4.07 38.86
C PRO A 221 1.21 5.58 38.77
N LEU A 222 2.27 6.37 38.61
CA LEU A 222 2.18 7.83 38.49
C LEU A 222 2.00 8.30 37.04
N LEU A 223 2.22 7.41 36.06
CA LEU A 223 2.07 7.76 34.65
C LEU A 223 0.59 7.79 34.28
N SER A 224 0.08 8.98 33.97
CA SER A 224 -1.30 9.18 33.54
C SER A 224 -1.44 9.15 32.02
N LEU A 225 -2.68 8.99 31.54
CA LEU A 225 -2.99 9.14 30.13
C LEU A 225 -2.75 10.59 29.65
N GLU A 226 -2.85 11.56 30.56
CA GLU A 226 -2.49 12.95 30.32
C GLU A 226 -1.00 13.09 29.97
N ASN A 227 -0.09 12.42 30.70
CA ASN A 227 1.34 12.44 30.39
C ASN A 227 1.64 11.84 29.01
N ILE A 228 1.00 10.71 28.68
CA ILE A 228 1.09 10.05 27.37
C ILE A 228 0.63 10.98 26.26
N LEU A 229 -0.49 11.70 26.46
CA LEU A 229 -1.03 12.58 25.45
C LEU A 229 -0.26 13.91 25.36
N ASN A 230 0.26 14.45 26.46
CA ASN A 230 1.08 15.66 26.41
C ASN A 230 2.54 15.42 26.02
N PHE A 231 2.95 14.18 25.79
CA PHE A 231 4.32 13.78 25.46
C PHE A 231 5.31 14.21 26.56
N LEU A 232 4.85 14.26 27.82
CA LEU A 232 5.66 14.57 28.99
C LEU A 232 6.30 13.29 29.53
N ILE A 233 7.11 12.67 28.67
CA ILE A 233 7.67 11.33 28.90
C ILE A 233 9.17 11.39 29.21
N PHE A 234 9.90 12.21 28.45
CA PHE A 234 11.33 12.41 28.65
C PHE A 234 11.56 13.58 29.61
N TYR A 235 12.53 13.42 30.51
CA TYR A 235 12.93 14.48 31.42
C TYR A 235 13.53 15.67 30.65
N LYS A 236 13.18 16.87 31.10
CA LYS A 236 13.83 18.12 30.72
C LYS A 236 14.43 18.74 31.98
N ASN A 237 15.64 19.28 31.90
CA ASN A 237 16.24 19.96 33.04
C ASN A 237 15.52 21.28 33.38
N THR A 238 15.95 21.94 34.45
CA THR A 238 15.41 23.22 34.95
C THR A 238 15.45 24.35 33.92
N HIS A 239 16.32 24.27 32.92
CA HIS A 239 16.39 25.19 31.79
C HIS A 239 15.54 24.76 30.58
N LYS A 240 14.67 23.77 30.76
CA LYS A 240 13.89 23.10 29.70
C LYS A 240 14.75 22.51 28.59
N ARG A 241 16.03 22.24 28.87
CA ARG A 241 16.94 21.59 27.94
C ARG A 241 16.87 20.10 28.15
N ASP A 242 17.02 19.38 27.06
CA ASP A 242 17.07 17.94 27.07
C ASP A 242 18.49 17.52 27.54
N THR A 243 18.58 16.28 28.02
CA THR A 243 19.61 15.89 28.99
C THR A 243 20.52 14.74 28.54
N GLY A 244 20.54 14.43 27.23
CA GLY A 244 21.40 13.40 26.63
C GLY A 244 21.33 12.02 27.28
N ARG A 245 22.29 11.16 26.97
CA ARG A 245 22.63 9.87 27.61
C ARG A 245 23.48 10.05 28.86
N TYR A 246 24.29 11.10 28.90
CA TYR A 246 25.33 11.16 29.92
C TYR A 246 24.89 11.80 31.22
N PHE A 247 23.86 12.66 31.27
CA PHE A 247 23.23 13.18 32.50
C PHE A 247 24.19 13.58 33.65
N ARG A 248 25.51 13.71 33.43
CA ARG A 248 26.53 13.39 34.46
C ARG A 248 26.45 14.29 35.68
N ASN A 249 25.91 15.48 35.50
CA ASN A 249 25.82 16.51 36.53
C ASN A 249 24.42 16.60 37.17
N ILE A 250 23.44 15.83 36.70
CA ILE A 250 22.03 15.87 37.17
C ILE A 250 21.39 14.49 37.29
N ILE A 251 22.09 13.39 36.98
CA ILE A 251 21.51 12.03 37.00
C ILE A 251 20.97 11.67 38.39
N ASP A 252 21.68 12.12 39.44
CA ASP A 252 21.29 11.92 40.83
C ASP A 252 20.08 12.78 41.24
N GLU A 253 19.76 13.81 40.45
CA GLU A 253 18.59 14.69 40.65
C GLU A 253 17.36 14.21 39.87
N ILE A 254 17.52 13.23 38.97
CA ILE A 254 16.44 12.73 38.12
C ILE A 254 15.83 11.49 38.75
N GLU A 255 14.51 11.54 38.92
CA GLU A 255 13.75 10.39 39.39
C GLU A 255 13.94 9.19 38.44
N GLU A 256 14.22 8.01 39.00
CA GLU A 256 14.60 6.80 38.25
C GLU A 256 13.56 6.40 37.19
N ASP A 257 12.28 6.68 37.41
CA ASP A 257 11.18 6.47 36.48
C ASP A 257 11.25 7.34 35.22
N LYS A 258 11.99 8.45 35.25
CA LYS A 258 12.17 9.36 34.11
C LYS A 258 13.40 9.05 33.25
N LEU A 259 14.25 8.13 33.68
CA LEU A 259 15.44 7.72 32.93
C LEU A 259 15.04 6.96 31.64
N PRO A 260 15.44 7.43 30.44
CA PRO A 260 15.11 6.75 29.19
C PRO A 260 16.02 5.54 28.93
N GLY A 261 15.53 4.60 28.13
CA GLY A 261 16.39 3.62 27.47
C GLY A 261 17.05 4.22 26.22
N PHE A 262 18.11 3.58 25.73
CA PHE A 262 18.84 4.03 24.54
C PHE A 262 18.95 2.91 23.51
N VAL A 263 18.63 3.22 22.25
CA VAL A 263 18.63 2.26 21.14
C VAL A 263 19.06 2.94 19.85
N ASN A 264 19.64 2.18 18.92
CA ASN A 264 19.76 2.58 17.52
C ASN A 264 18.96 1.61 16.63
N ALA A 265 18.85 1.91 15.33
CA ALA A 265 18.10 1.10 14.37
C ALA A 265 18.65 -0.33 14.20
N GLU A 266 19.95 -0.55 14.40
CA GLU A 266 20.58 -1.87 14.28
C GLU A 266 20.33 -2.75 15.51
N SER A 267 20.16 -2.13 16.68
CA SER A 267 20.01 -2.83 17.97
C SER A 267 18.64 -3.43 18.18
N ILE A 268 17.59 -2.79 17.67
CA ILE A 268 16.21 -3.23 17.84
C ILE A 268 15.52 -3.28 16.48
N ASP A 269 14.85 -4.40 16.22
CA ASP A 269 13.94 -4.52 15.10
C ASP A 269 12.72 -3.62 15.31
N PHE A 270 12.69 -2.54 14.54
CA PHE A 270 11.51 -1.71 14.36
C PHE A 270 10.75 -2.08 13.07
N THR A 271 11.15 -3.09 12.32
CA THR A 271 10.37 -3.54 11.17
C THR A 271 9.05 -4.18 11.62
N ILE A 272 8.03 -4.08 10.78
CA ILE A 272 6.77 -4.76 11.03
C ILE A 272 6.87 -6.14 10.38
N PRO A 273 6.53 -7.23 11.10
CA PRO A 273 6.58 -8.57 10.53
C PRO A 273 5.77 -8.68 9.22
N GLN A 274 6.33 -9.31 8.20
CA GLN A 274 5.64 -9.48 6.90
C GLN A 274 4.43 -10.43 6.98
N ASP A 275 4.41 -11.32 7.97
CA ASP A 275 3.31 -12.26 8.24
C ASP A 275 2.11 -11.61 8.97
N PHE A 276 2.13 -10.29 9.10
CA PHE A 276 1.15 -9.57 9.89
C PHE A 276 -0.21 -9.40 9.19
N LEU A 277 -1.30 -9.30 9.96
CA LEU A 277 -2.71 -9.27 9.50
C LEU A 277 -3.13 -8.00 8.73
N LEU A 278 -2.20 -7.09 8.41
CA LEU A 278 -2.48 -5.95 7.55
C LEU A 278 -2.20 -6.32 6.09
N PRO A 279 -2.91 -5.72 5.12
CA PRO A 279 -2.55 -5.87 3.72
C PRO A 279 -1.09 -5.45 3.50
N GLN A 280 -0.33 -6.24 2.76
CA GLN A 280 1.01 -5.85 2.35
C GLN A 280 0.95 -4.65 1.40
N SER A 281 1.88 -3.72 1.55
CA SER A 281 2.15 -2.75 0.50
C SER A 281 2.63 -3.51 -0.73
N LYS A 282 2.37 -2.97 -1.93
CA LYS A 282 2.81 -3.60 -3.17
C LYS A 282 3.74 -2.65 -3.88
N LYS A 283 4.97 -3.10 -4.13
CA LYS A 283 5.84 -2.43 -5.07
C LYS A 283 5.36 -2.75 -6.49
N ILE A 284 5.08 -1.71 -7.27
CA ILE A 284 4.69 -1.87 -8.67
C ILE A 284 5.95 -1.72 -9.52
N GLN A 285 6.36 -2.80 -10.19
CA GLN A 285 7.61 -2.84 -10.98
C GLN A 285 7.54 -1.93 -12.22
N SER A 286 6.35 -1.74 -12.78
CA SER A 286 6.11 -0.91 -13.96
C SER A 286 5.10 0.17 -13.61
N GLU A 287 5.59 1.24 -13.01
CA GLU A 287 4.77 2.40 -12.71
C GLU A 287 4.41 3.12 -14.01
N ASN A 288 3.32 3.89 -13.99
CA ASN A 288 2.87 4.64 -15.16
C ASN A 288 3.80 5.85 -15.40
N VAL A 289 5.02 5.59 -15.87
CA VAL A 289 6.04 6.58 -16.23
C VAL A 289 5.81 6.95 -17.70
N GLY A 290 4.91 7.90 -18.00
CA GLY A 290 4.84 8.36 -19.40
C GLY A 290 3.63 9.16 -19.88
N PHE A 291 2.54 9.28 -19.14
CA PHE A 291 1.39 10.05 -19.63
C PHE A 291 1.50 11.53 -19.21
N SER A 292 1.22 12.45 -20.14
CA SER A 292 1.30 13.87 -19.83
C SER A 292 0.17 14.29 -18.89
N SER A 293 0.53 14.96 -17.80
CA SER A 293 -0.42 15.49 -16.82
C SER A 293 -1.06 16.82 -17.19
N SER A 294 -0.67 17.42 -18.32
CA SER A 294 -1.09 18.78 -18.69
C SER A 294 -2.35 18.83 -19.57
N PHE A 295 -2.89 17.70 -20.02
CA PHE A 295 -4.02 17.66 -20.95
C PHE A 295 -5.35 17.32 -20.27
N LYS A 296 -6.07 18.32 -19.76
CA LYS A 296 -7.43 18.14 -19.20
C LYS A 296 -8.47 17.69 -20.24
N ASN A 297 -8.21 17.93 -21.53
CA ASN A 297 -9.08 17.55 -22.64
C ASN A 297 -8.85 16.12 -23.16
N GLY A 298 -8.10 15.28 -22.44
CA GLY A 298 -7.89 13.87 -22.79
C GLY A 298 -8.85 12.92 -22.07
N LEU A 299 -8.77 11.64 -22.43
CA LEU A 299 -9.41 10.55 -21.70
C LEU A 299 -8.73 10.33 -20.36
N TYR A 300 -9.48 10.43 -19.26
CA TYR A 300 -8.93 10.14 -17.95
C TYR A 300 -8.67 8.63 -17.83
N LEU A 301 -7.45 8.26 -17.45
CA LEU A 301 -7.06 6.86 -17.23
C LEU A 301 -7.15 6.46 -15.76
N GLY A 302 -7.16 7.44 -14.85
CA GLY A 302 -6.96 7.22 -13.43
C GLY A 302 -5.90 8.17 -12.89
N ASN A 303 -5.54 7.97 -11.63
CA ASN A 303 -4.52 8.78 -10.99
C ASN A 303 -3.11 8.19 -11.15
N TRP A 304 -2.10 9.05 -11.09
CA TRP A 304 -0.71 8.68 -11.18
C TRP A 304 -0.32 7.75 -10.03
N ILE A 305 0.38 6.68 -10.37
CA ILE A 305 1.00 5.79 -9.40
C ILE A 305 2.50 6.09 -9.42
N ARG A 306 3.05 6.38 -8.25
CA ARG A 306 4.48 6.57 -8.04
C ARG A 306 4.90 5.92 -6.73
N ASP A 307 6.00 5.19 -6.77
CA ASP A 307 6.55 4.39 -5.69
C ASP A 307 5.45 3.52 -5.03
N GLY A 308 4.63 2.85 -5.86
CA GLY A 308 3.50 2.01 -5.43
C GLY A 308 2.30 2.74 -4.80
N VAL A 309 2.32 4.08 -4.71
CA VAL A 309 1.24 4.88 -4.09
C VAL A 309 0.43 5.63 -5.15
N ILE A 310 -0.91 5.59 -5.03
CA ILE A 310 -1.82 6.36 -5.88
C ILE A 310 -1.80 7.84 -5.44
N LYS A 311 -1.17 8.69 -6.23
CA LYS A 311 -1.10 10.14 -5.99
C LYS A 311 -2.40 10.82 -6.44
N LYS A 312 -2.61 12.10 -6.11
CA LYS A 312 -3.83 12.84 -6.53
C LYS A 312 -3.78 13.34 -7.97
N LYS A 313 -2.62 13.23 -8.63
CA LYS A 313 -2.39 13.77 -9.97
C LYS A 313 -3.16 12.91 -10.99
N PRO A 314 -4.16 13.45 -11.69
CA PRO A 314 -4.86 12.69 -12.72
C PRO A 314 -3.96 12.47 -13.94
N MET A 315 -4.11 11.32 -14.58
CA MET A 315 -3.41 10.95 -15.81
C MET A 315 -4.41 10.88 -16.96
N TYR A 316 -4.01 11.42 -18.10
CA TYR A 316 -4.85 11.49 -19.29
C TYR A 316 -4.13 10.93 -20.51
N LEU A 317 -4.90 10.34 -21.40
CA LEU A 317 -4.51 9.94 -22.75
C LEU A 317 -5.11 10.93 -23.75
N LYS A 318 -4.37 11.40 -24.75
CA LYS A 318 -4.98 12.22 -25.81
C LYS A 318 -5.85 11.34 -26.69
N PHE A 319 -6.90 11.91 -27.27
CA PHE A 319 -7.76 11.17 -28.19
C PHE A 319 -6.98 10.66 -29.41
N ASP A 320 -6.09 11.49 -29.96
CA ASP A 320 -5.25 11.11 -31.11
C ASP A 320 -4.33 9.93 -30.79
N ASP A 321 -3.90 9.78 -29.53
CA ASP A 321 -3.04 8.66 -29.11
C ASP A 321 -3.80 7.31 -29.17
N LEU A 322 -5.14 7.31 -29.20
CA LEU A 322 -5.92 6.09 -29.42
C LEU A 322 -5.71 5.49 -30.81
N LEU A 323 -5.31 6.31 -31.79
CA LEU A 323 -5.08 5.88 -33.17
C LEU A 323 -3.89 4.90 -33.28
N HIS A 324 -2.98 4.91 -32.30
CA HIS A 324 -1.78 4.08 -32.28
C HIS A 324 -1.98 2.69 -31.66
N HIS A 325 -3.20 2.16 -31.69
CA HIS A 325 -3.60 0.84 -31.15
C HIS A 325 -3.27 0.66 -29.66
N VAL A 326 -4.24 1.00 -28.79
CA VAL A 326 -4.14 0.74 -27.35
C VAL A 326 -4.23 -0.77 -27.06
N PHE A 327 -3.24 -1.31 -26.33
CA PHE A 327 -3.24 -2.68 -25.86
C PHE A 327 -3.44 -2.76 -24.34
N ILE A 328 -4.52 -3.40 -23.89
CA ILE A 328 -4.81 -3.61 -22.47
C ILE A 328 -4.54 -5.09 -22.12
N SER A 329 -3.50 -5.35 -21.33
CA SER A 329 -3.11 -6.70 -20.91
C SER A 329 -3.15 -6.86 -19.39
N GLY A 330 -3.08 -8.11 -18.92
CA GLY A 330 -3.08 -8.45 -17.50
C GLY A 330 -3.72 -9.82 -17.22
N LEU A 331 -3.48 -10.35 -16.03
CA LEU A 331 -4.03 -11.64 -15.59
C LEU A 331 -5.57 -11.59 -15.44
N THR A 332 -6.20 -12.77 -15.37
CA THR A 332 -7.62 -12.87 -15.00
C THR A 332 -7.84 -12.26 -13.62
N GLY A 333 -8.89 -11.44 -13.47
CA GLY A 333 -9.16 -10.73 -12.22
C GLY A 333 -8.42 -9.40 -12.04
N ALA A 334 -7.45 -9.06 -12.89
CA ALA A 334 -6.69 -7.80 -12.79
C ALA A 334 -7.47 -6.51 -13.15
N GLY A 335 -8.79 -6.61 -13.35
CA GLY A 335 -9.64 -5.44 -13.62
C GLY A 335 -9.69 -4.94 -15.06
N LYS A 336 -9.17 -5.71 -16.04
CA LYS A 336 -9.17 -5.31 -17.48
C LYS A 336 -10.54 -4.83 -18.00
N SER A 337 -11.60 -5.59 -17.75
CA SER A 337 -12.96 -5.20 -18.15
C SER A 337 -13.39 -3.91 -17.47
N SER A 338 -13.14 -3.77 -16.17
CA SER A 338 -13.47 -2.57 -15.39
C SER A 338 -12.74 -1.32 -15.91
N PHE A 339 -11.46 -1.47 -16.27
CA PHE A 339 -10.68 -0.40 -16.88
C PHE A 339 -11.24 -0.03 -18.26
N PHE A 340 -11.57 -1.02 -19.09
CA PHE A 340 -12.22 -0.75 -20.38
C PHE A 340 -13.57 -0.02 -20.24
N TYR A 341 -14.40 -0.40 -19.26
CA TYR A 341 -15.66 0.30 -18.97
C TYR A 341 -15.43 1.76 -18.57
N HIS A 342 -14.37 2.02 -17.79
CA HIS A 342 -13.98 3.37 -17.43
C HIS A 342 -13.63 4.20 -18.68
N ILE A 343 -12.79 3.67 -19.58
CA ILE A 343 -12.43 4.34 -20.83
C ILE A 343 -13.64 4.59 -21.72
N LYS A 344 -14.54 3.61 -21.86
CA LYS A 344 -15.77 3.76 -22.65
C LYS A 344 -16.67 4.88 -22.10
N LYS A 345 -16.80 4.97 -20.77
CA LYS A 345 -17.58 6.02 -20.12
C LYS A 345 -16.95 7.41 -20.34
N GLU A 346 -15.64 7.53 -20.24
CA GLU A 346 -14.92 8.77 -20.54
C GLU A 346 -15.08 9.19 -22.00
N LEU A 347 -14.99 8.24 -22.94
CA LEU A 347 -15.23 8.45 -24.38
C LEU A 347 -16.64 8.97 -24.64
N ALA A 348 -17.66 8.28 -24.12
CA ALA A 348 -19.05 8.67 -24.34
C ALA A 348 -19.36 10.09 -23.80
N ALA A 349 -18.75 10.48 -22.69
CA ALA A 349 -18.96 11.80 -22.08
C ALA A 349 -18.24 12.93 -22.83
N LYS A 350 -17.01 12.69 -23.30
CA LYS A 350 -16.14 13.73 -23.88
C LYS A 350 -16.15 13.77 -25.41
N ALA A 351 -16.51 12.66 -26.05
CA ALA A 351 -16.59 12.51 -27.49
C ALA A 351 -17.88 11.78 -27.91
N PRO A 352 -19.07 12.35 -27.65
CA PRO A 352 -20.36 11.69 -27.90
C PRO A 352 -20.64 11.41 -29.38
N HIS A 353 -19.88 12.03 -30.28
CA HIS A 353 -19.97 11.82 -31.74
C HIS A 353 -19.16 10.59 -32.21
N VAL A 354 -18.38 9.95 -31.33
CA VAL A 354 -17.55 8.79 -31.68
C VAL A 354 -18.34 7.51 -31.45
N GLY A 355 -18.60 6.76 -32.53
CA GLY A 355 -19.17 5.41 -32.45
C GLY A 355 -18.14 4.40 -31.93
N ILE A 356 -18.55 3.52 -31.03
CA ILE A 356 -17.68 2.49 -30.45
C ILE A 356 -18.22 1.10 -30.84
N LEU A 357 -17.45 0.36 -31.64
CA LEU A 357 -17.72 -1.05 -31.92
C LEU A 357 -17.03 -1.93 -30.87
N ILE A 358 -17.81 -2.79 -30.20
CA ILE A 358 -17.30 -3.71 -29.18
C ILE A 358 -17.57 -5.14 -29.62
N ILE A 359 -16.49 -5.91 -29.84
CA ILE A 359 -16.57 -7.33 -30.18
C ILE A 359 -16.30 -8.15 -28.91
N ASN A 360 -17.34 -8.67 -28.28
CA ASN A 360 -17.21 -9.51 -27.07
C ASN A 360 -17.11 -11.00 -27.44
N LEU A 361 -15.93 -11.58 -27.28
CA LEU A 361 -15.63 -12.95 -27.70
C LEU A 361 -15.77 -14.02 -26.61
N LYS A 362 -15.94 -13.67 -25.32
CA LYS A 362 -15.76 -14.66 -24.23
C LYS A 362 -16.70 -14.57 -23.04
N LYS A 363 -17.25 -13.40 -22.69
CA LYS A 363 -17.87 -13.22 -21.37
C LYS A 363 -19.38 -13.00 -21.44
N LYS A 364 -20.13 -14.05 -21.07
CA LYS A 364 -21.59 -13.99 -20.87
C LYS A 364 -21.90 -13.02 -19.72
N GLY A 365 -22.93 -12.18 -19.89
CA GLY A 365 -23.44 -11.29 -18.83
C GLY A 365 -22.75 -9.92 -18.71
N GLU A 366 -21.72 -9.62 -19.50
CA GLU A 366 -21.07 -8.29 -19.49
C GLU A 366 -21.88 -7.21 -20.27
N LYS A 367 -22.93 -7.61 -21.01
CA LYS A 367 -23.81 -6.73 -21.80
C LYS A 367 -24.30 -5.49 -21.06
N LYS A 368 -24.72 -5.67 -19.80
CA LYS A 368 -25.26 -4.60 -18.95
C LYS A 368 -24.26 -3.46 -18.68
N TYR A 369 -22.96 -3.74 -18.79
CA TYR A 369 -21.91 -2.74 -18.54
C TYR A 369 -21.55 -1.94 -19.79
N TYR A 370 -21.95 -2.41 -20.98
CA TYR A 370 -21.57 -1.77 -22.24
C TYR A 370 -22.55 -0.69 -22.70
N GLN A 371 -23.76 -0.56 -22.16
CA GLN A 371 -24.74 0.48 -22.54
C GLN A 371 -24.69 0.83 -24.04
N ALA A 372 -24.88 -0.18 -24.90
CA ALA A 372 -24.77 -0.02 -26.35
C ALA A 372 -26.14 0.27 -26.93
N ASP A 373 -26.20 1.20 -27.90
CA ASP A 373 -27.43 1.56 -28.61
C ASP A 373 -27.96 0.38 -29.44
N ILE A 374 -27.04 -0.41 -29.99
CA ILE A 374 -27.33 -1.63 -30.75
C ILE A 374 -26.50 -2.76 -30.14
N ASN A 375 -27.16 -3.88 -29.86
CA ASN A 375 -26.52 -5.13 -29.43
C ASN A 375 -26.86 -6.22 -30.44
N LEU A 376 -25.85 -6.70 -31.16
CA LEU A 376 -25.98 -7.85 -32.04
C LEU A 376 -25.36 -9.07 -31.36
N GLU A 377 -26.12 -10.15 -31.22
CA GLU A 377 -25.56 -11.46 -30.92
C GLU A 377 -25.13 -12.16 -32.20
N TYR A 378 -24.26 -13.17 -32.10
CA TYR A 378 -23.82 -13.94 -33.26
C TYR A 378 -24.99 -14.54 -34.07
N LYS A 379 -26.09 -14.88 -33.41
CA LYS A 379 -27.32 -15.37 -34.05
C LYS A 379 -28.09 -14.29 -34.83
N ASP A 380 -27.84 -13.01 -34.55
CA ASP A 380 -28.49 -11.85 -35.17
C ASP A 380 -27.66 -11.33 -36.37
N LEU A 381 -26.47 -11.90 -36.58
CA LEU A 381 -25.62 -11.61 -37.74
C LEU A 381 -25.99 -12.56 -38.87
N GLU A 382 -26.77 -12.06 -39.82
CA GLU A 382 -26.91 -12.71 -41.12
C GLU A 382 -25.63 -12.47 -41.91
N VAL A 383 -24.89 -13.53 -42.20
CA VAL A 383 -23.79 -13.46 -43.18
C VAL A 383 -24.44 -13.09 -44.50
N PRO A 384 -24.07 -11.96 -45.15
CA PRO A 384 -24.65 -11.59 -46.42
C PRO A 384 -24.26 -12.65 -47.45
N TYR A 385 -25.19 -13.57 -47.73
CA TYR A 385 -25.15 -14.38 -48.94
C TYR A 385 -25.61 -13.46 -50.07
N SER A 386 -24.69 -13.11 -50.97
CA SER A 386 -25.05 -12.38 -52.17
C SER A 386 -25.97 -13.24 -53.03
N PHE A 387 -27.21 -12.80 -53.25
CA PHE A 387 -28.13 -13.41 -54.20
C PHE A 387 -27.85 -12.85 -55.60
N TYR A 388 -27.55 -13.71 -56.56
CA TYR A 388 -27.58 -13.33 -57.97
C TYR A 388 -29.05 -13.21 -58.40
N ASP A 389 -29.50 -12.02 -58.73
CA ASP A 389 -30.89 -11.72 -59.11
C ASP A 389 -31.20 -12.03 -60.59
N GLY A 390 -30.26 -12.65 -61.30
CA GLY A 390 -30.36 -12.97 -62.72
C GLY A 390 -30.02 -11.79 -63.64
N LYS A 391 -29.58 -10.64 -63.11
CA LYS A 391 -29.20 -9.47 -63.90
C LYS A 391 -27.70 -9.18 -63.75
N GLY A 392 -27.06 -8.82 -64.86
CA GLY A 392 -25.61 -8.52 -64.89
C GLY A 392 -24.72 -9.75 -65.06
N ASP A 393 -23.41 -9.54 -65.08
CA ASP A 393 -22.42 -10.61 -65.21
C ASP A 393 -22.30 -11.39 -63.89
N ILE A 394 -22.45 -12.71 -63.96
CA ILE A 394 -22.26 -13.58 -62.79
C ILE A 394 -20.84 -13.47 -62.23
N SER A 395 -19.85 -13.15 -63.08
CA SER A 395 -18.45 -13.01 -62.68
C SER A 395 -18.26 -11.92 -61.64
N ASP A 396 -18.88 -10.76 -61.82
CA ASP A 396 -18.83 -9.63 -60.88
C ASP A 396 -19.46 -10.01 -59.54
N THR A 397 -20.54 -10.79 -59.58
CA THR A 397 -21.23 -11.29 -58.38
C THR A 397 -20.35 -12.27 -57.61
N ILE A 398 -19.69 -13.21 -58.31
CA ILE A 398 -18.76 -14.17 -57.69
C ILE A 398 -17.52 -13.48 -57.12
N GLU A 399 -16.98 -12.49 -57.83
CA GLU A 399 -15.81 -11.73 -57.39
C GLU A 399 -16.10 -10.84 -56.17
N THR A 400 -17.36 -10.49 -55.94
CA THR A 400 -17.80 -9.82 -54.71
C THR A 400 -18.11 -10.81 -53.58
N PHE A 401 -18.73 -11.95 -53.91
CA PHE A 401 -19.16 -12.97 -52.96
C PHE A 401 -17.98 -13.71 -52.30
N VAL A 402 -16.97 -14.09 -53.08
CA VAL A 402 -15.87 -14.94 -52.60
C VAL A 402 -14.99 -14.24 -51.54
N PRO A 403 -14.57 -12.97 -51.68
CA PRO A 403 -13.81 -12.27 -50.64
C PRO A 403 -14.58 -12.19 -49.33
N LEU A 404 -15.89 -11.93 -49.38
CA LEU A 404 -16.76 -11.91 -48.21
C LEU A 404 -16.83 -13.28 -47.53
N LEU A 405 -16.94 -14.35 -48.32
CA LEU A 405 -16.95 -15.71 -47.81
C LEU A 405 -15.62 -16.11 -47.16
N ILE A 406 -14.49 -15.78 -47.80
CA ILE A 406 -13.14 -16.04 -47.28
C ILE A 406 -12.89 -15.29 -45.97
N ALA A 407 -13.26 -14.01 -45.93
CA ALA A 407 -13.20 -13.20 -44.72
C ALA A 407 -14.07 -13.79 -43.61
N SER A 408 -15.29 -14.24 -43.94
CA SER A 408 -16.22 -14.87 -43.00
C SER A 408 -15.72 -16.21 -42.45
N LEU A 409 -14.94 -16.95 -43.24
CA LEU A 409 -14.33 -18.22 -42.86
C LEU A 409 -12.93 -18.07 -42.21
N GLY A 410 -12.39 -16.85 -42.16
CA GLY A 410 -11.03 -16.58 -41.65
C GLY A 410 -9.93 -17.21 -42.51
N LEU A 411 -10.20 -17.44 -43.80
CA LEU A 411 -9.23 -18.03 -44.72
C LEU A 411 -8.25 -16.97 -45.23
N ALA A 412 -7.03 -17.40 -45.55
CA ALA A 412 -5.99 -16.50 -46.03
C ALA A 412 -6.29 -16.00 -47.47
N PRO A 413 -5.95 -14.76 -47.84
CA PRO A 413 -6.29 -14.19 -49.15
C PRO A 413 -5.78 -14.98 -50.36
N PHE A 414 -4.71 -15.78 -50.22
CA PHE A 414 -4.17 -16.57 -51.33
C PHE A 414 -5.12 -17.68 -51.83
N VAL A 415 -6.16 -18.04 -51.06
CA VAL A 415 -7.16 -19.02 -51.52
C VAL A 415 -8.28 -18.40 -52.36
N GLU A 416 -8.33 -17.08 -52.47
CA GLU A 416 -9.36 -16.33 -53.19
C GLU A 416 -9.52 -16.76 -54.64
N HIS A 417 -8.40 -16.86 -55.36
CA HIS A 417 -8.41 -17.30 -56.74
C HIS A 417 -8.93 -18.74 -56.89
N ALA A 418 -8.66 -19.63 -55.93
CA ALA A 418 -9.17 -21.00 -55.95
C ALA A 418 -10.69 -21.03 -55.72
N PHE A 419 -11.18 -20.23 -54.77
CA PHE A 419 -12.61 -20.12 -54.47
C PHE A 419 -13.39 -19.46 -55.60
N ILE A 420 -12.87 -18.40 -56.25
CA ILE A 420 -13.49 -17.77 -57.42
C ILE A 420 -13.67 -18.81 -58.52
N ASN A 421 -12.61 -19.56 -58.87
CA ASN A 421 -12.69 -20.56 -59.93
C ASN A 421 -13.62 -21.73 -59.58
N SER A 422 -13.61 -22.17 -58.33
CA SER A 422 -14.48 -23.28 -57.89
C SER A 422 -15.94 -22.86 -57.88
N THR A 423 -16.23 -21.62 -57.50
CA THR A 423 -17.59 -21.05 -57.51
C THR A 423 -18.07 -20.81 -58.94
N LYS A 424 -17.19 -20.35 -59.85
CA LYS A 424 -17.47 -20.24 -61.29
C LYS A 424 -17.78 -21.62 -61.89
N ALA A 425 -16.95 -22.63 -61.63
CA ALA A 425 -17.17 -24.00 -62.11
C ALA A 425 -18.48 -24.60 -61.61
N TYR A 426 -18.81 -24.41 -60.33
CA TYR A 426 -20.09 -24.84 -59.76
C TYR A 426 -21.28 -24.15 -60.45
N TYR A 427 -21.19 -22.84 -60.66
CA TYR A 427 -22.23 -22.09 -61.37
C TYR A 427 -22.39 -22.55 -62.83
N ASP A 428 -21.29 -22.83 -63.53
CA ASP A 428 -21.34 -23.29 -64.91
C ASP A 428 -22.08 -24.63 -65.05
N GLU A 429 -21.91 -25.53 -64.08
CA GLU A 429 -22.55 -26.84 -64.00
C GLU A 429 -24.02 -26.75 -63.58
N HIS A 430 -24.33 -25.99 -62.53
CA HIS A 430 -25.64 -26.01 -61.88
C HIS A 430 -26.54 -24.82 -62.23
N LYS A 431 -26.01 -23.81 -62.93
CA LYS A 431 -26.68 -22.53 -63.25
C LYS A 431 -27.26 -21.81 -62.02
N ALA A 432 -26.66 -22.06 -60.86
CA ALA A 432 -27.03 -21.47 -59.58
C ALA A 432 -25.79 -21.35 -58.69
N LEU A 433 -25.79 -20.37 -57.78
CA LEU A 433 -24.77 -20.28 -56.73
C LEU A 433 -25.02 -21.34 -55.65
N PRO A 434 -23.97 -21.87 -55.00
CA PRO A 434 -24.11 -22.90 -53.98
C PRO A 434 -24.89 -22.37 -52.79
N THR A 435 -25.90 -23.13 -52.37
CA THR A 435 -26.71 -22.81 -51.18
C THR A 435 -26.03 -23.26 -49.89
N GLU A 436 -25.16 -24.28 -49.95
CA GLU A 436 -24.37 -24.73 -48.82
C GLU A 436 -22.87 -24.73 -49.14
N LEU A 437 -22.05 -24.34 -48.15
CA LEU A 437 -20.60 -24.26 -48.32
C LEU A 437 -19.96 -25.60 -48.71
N LYS A 438 -20.54 -26.72 -48.27
CA LYS A 438 -20.05 -28.08 -48.57
C LYS A 438 -20.04 -28.37 -50.07
N ASP A 439 -20.92 -27.72 -50.83
CA ASP A 439 -21.09 -27.94 -52.27
C ASP A 439 -19.90 -27.35 -53.07
N LEU A 440 -19.16 -26.41 -52.47
CA LEU A 440 -17.92 -25.86 -53.02
C LEU A 440 -16.69 -26.74 -52.74
N PHE A 441 -16.74 -27.67 -51.79
CA PHE A 441 -15.56 -28.47 -51.40
C PHE A 441 -15.10 -29.45 -52.48
N PRO A 442 -15.97 -30.19 -53.19
CA PRO A 442 -15.55 -31.04 -54.30
C PRO A 442 -14.83 -30.27 -55.43
N PRO A 443 -15.34 -29.15 -55.98
CA PRO A 443 -14.64 -28.40 -57.00
C PRO A 443 -13.36 -27.73 -56.47
N LEU A 444 -13.33 -27.26 -55.22
CA LEU A 444 -12.10 -26.77 -54.57
C LEU A 444 -11.01 -27.84 -54.49
N LEU A 445 -11.36 -29.04 -54.03
CA LEU A 445 -10.44 -30.18 -53.95
C LEU A 445 -9.93 -30.60 -55.34
N LEU A 446 -10.80 -30.55 -56.36
CA LEU A 446 -10.42 -30.83 -57.74
C LEU A 446 -9.44 -29.77 -58.27
N TRP A 447 -9.69 -28.49 -57.99
CA TRP A 447 -8.80 -27.40 -58.36
C TRP A 447 -7.42 -27.54 -57.72
N PHE A 448 -7.35 -27.82 -56.41
CA PHE A 448 -6.09 -28.07 -55.71
C PHE A 448 -5.36 -29.31 -56.26
N LYS A 449 -6.08 -30.39 -56.57
CA LYS A 449 -5.48 -31.60 -57.18
C LYS A 449 -4.90 -31.34 -58.58
N ASN A 450 -5.51 -30.43 -59.35
CA ASN A 450 -5.08 -30.10 -60.71
C ASN A 450 -3.98 -29.03 -60.78
N LYS A 451 -3.79 -28.22 -59.73
CA LYS A 451 -2.77 -27.16 -59.64
C LYS A 451 -1.51 -27.54 -58.82
N VAL A 452 -1.53 -28.64 -58.07
CA VAL A 452 -0.38 -29.15 -57.27
C VAL A 452 0.44 -30.19 -58.08
N LYS A 453 0.52 -30.03 -59.40
CA LYS A 453 1.48 -30.74 -60.25
C LYS A 453 2.57 -29.81 -60.73
#